data_AF-A0A0Q3I1S5-F1
#
_entry.id   AF-A0A0Q3I1S5-F1
#
_cell.length_a   1.000
_cell.length_b   1.000
_cell.length_c   1.000
_cell.angle_alpha   90.00
_cell.angle_beta   90.00
_cell.angle_gamma   90.00
#
_symmetry.space_group_name_H-M   'P 1'
#
loop_
_entity.id
_entity.type
_entity.pdbx_description
1 polymer ?
#
loop_
_entity_poly.entity_id
_entity_poly.type
_entity_poly.pdbx_seq_one_letter_code
_entity_poly.pdbx_strand_id
1 'polypeptide(L)'
;MPMPKRPISPPRPAARLRSLAPGGLGLAAAAYVGTDYLRHLSPSLHGRLQPALWPALALATAARAPFYRRWEAELRTAPRFLAALTFMLAALLCEAISVRFVSSVLGRQWHRSTAPLPDTGQWLLLALNERLPQTVVDLLRAQIITLHHYLMLFIMLGFSALFDCIKGPGLGIATRYMFTMAVGRFLRTITFLATILPSPRPWCAEARYQIPYHYHPWAQKYYAPYASDPAAIRRVMQEDMPYDILRPTAGEGPSWYHLLKKASGGCSDLIYSGHMLVAVLTAMAWTEAYGGWISVVIWFLVLHSAQREIRGRHHYTVDCIVAIYVGILLWRMTGFIWSARDSNRARRLTKLDEVHNRLFRAAKDSDMNEVRRLLSEVELVGEARKGFSQGVILSFAAFMIIFTLLFVLLAFKLTRDG
;
A
#
# COMPACT_ATOMS: atom_id res chain seq x y z
N MET A 1 -51.44 17.00 52.24
CA MET A 1 -49.99 16.81 52.35
C MET A 1 -49.58 15.66 51.43
N PRO A 2 -48.83 15.90 50.34
CA PRO A 2 -48.34 14.83 49.48
C PRO A 2 -46.99 14.29 49.97
N MET A 3 -46.82 12.96 49.92
CA MET A 3 -45.61 12.26 50.36
C MET A 3 -44.36 12.62 49.55
N PRO A 4 -43.17 12.68 50.16
CA PRO A 4 -41.92 12.97 49.45
C PRO A 4 -41.49 11.77 48.60
N LYS A 5 -41.20 12.02 47.32
CA LYS A 5 -40.63 11.04 46.37
C LYS A 5 -39.22 10.64 46.82
N ARG A 6 -38.94 9.32 46.88
CA ARG A 6 -37.61 8.77 47.13
C ARG A 6 -36.60 9.22 46.06
N PRO A 7 -35.36 9.59 46.42
CA PRO A 7 -34.32 9.90 45.46
C PRO A 7 -33.87 8.63 44.72
N ILE A 8 -33.93 8.69 43.38
CA ILE A 8 -33.38 7.67 42.49
C ILE A 8 -31.86 7.83 42.52
N SER A 9 -31.14 6.79 42.96
CA SER A 9 -29.68 6.75 42.94
C SER A 9 -29.16 6.72 41.49
N PRO A 10 -28.07 7.43 41.17
CA PRO A 10 -27.48 7.39 39.84
C PRO A 10 -26.90 6.00 39.55
N PRO A 11 -26.96 5.51 38.30
CA PRO A 11 -26.38 4.23 37.94
C PRO A 11 -24.86 4.24 38.16
N ARG A 12 -24.34 3.21 38.82
CA ARG A 12 -22.90 3.01 39.03
C ARG A 12 -22.19 3.03 37.67
N PRO A 13 -21.06 3.75 37.52
CA PRO A 13 -20.31 3.74 36.28
C PRO A 13 -19.74 2.34 36.06
N ALA A 14 -20.15 1.69 34.96
CA ALA A 14 -19.50 0.48 34.47
C ALA A 14 -18.00 0.74 34.35
N ALA A 15 -17.19 -0.22 34.82
CA ALA A 15 -15.74 -0.16 34.78
C ALA A 15 -15.27 0.22 33.36
N ARG A 16 -14.85 1.47 33.18
CA ARG A 16 -14.17 1.93 31.98
C ARG A 16 -12.83 1.21 31.94
N LEU A 17 -12.76 0.13 31.16
CA LEU A 17 -11.49 -0.44 30.74
C LEU A 17 -10.70 0.71 30.11
N ARG A 18 -9.65 1.17 30.81
CA ARG A 18 -8.84 2.33 30.41
C ARG A 18 -8.41 2.10 28.95
N SER A 19 -8.82 2.99 28.05
CA SER A 19 -8.29 3.03 26.69
C SER A 19 -6.77 3.06 26.81
N LEU A 20 -6.07 2.13 26.13
CA LEU A 20 -4.62 2.21 26.01
C LEU A 20 -4.28 3.62 25.54
N ALA A 21 -3.39 4.29 26.27
CA ALA A 21 -2.91 5.60 25.87
C ALA A 21 -2.39 5.51 24.42
N PRO A 22 -2.57 6.55 23.58
CA PRO A 22 -2.22 6.52 22.16
C PRO A 22 -0.76 6.13 21.85
N GLY A 23 0.15 6.16 22.84
CA GLY A 23 1.53 5.65 22.72
C GLY A 23 1.72 4.13 22.91
N GLY A 24 0.76 3.41 23.51
CA GLY A 24 0.91 2.00 23.88
C GLY A 24 0.98 1.02 22.71
N LEU A 25 0.28 1.31 21.59
CA LEU A 25 0.32 0.46 20.40
C LEU A 25 1.50 0.76 19.46
N GLY A 26 2.05 1.98 19.48
CA GLY A 26 3.35 2.25 18.84
C GLY A 26 4.48 1.45 19.49
N LEU A 27 4.43 1.31 20.83
CA LEU A 27 5.26 0.39 21.59
C LEU A 27 5.00 -1.08 21.25
N ALA A 28 3.75 -1.49 21.00
CA ALA A 28 3.44 -2.86 20.57
C ALA A 28 3.97 -3.17 19.16
N ALA A 29 3.90 -2.21 18.22
CA ALA A 29 4.49 -2.33 16.90
C ALA A 29 6.04 -2.36 16.97
N ALA A 30 6.64 -1.52 17.81
CA ALA A 30 8.08 -1.56 18.07
C ALA A 30 8.52 -2.87 18.75
N ALA A 31 7.70 -3.40 19.68
CA ALA A 31 7.91 -4.68 20.32
C ALA A 31 7.80 -5.83 19.32
N TYR A 32 6.86 -5.77 18.37
CA TYR A 32 6.77 -6.75 17.27
C TYR A 32 8.06 -6.77 16.44
N VAL A 33 8.51 -5.60 15.97
CA VAL A 33 9.76 -5.47 15.20
C VAL A 33 10.96 -5.97 16.02
N GLY A 34 11.03 -5.62 17.31
CA GLY A 34 12.07 -6.11 18.22
C GLY A 34 12.03 -7.63 18.41
N THR A 35 10.84 -8.23 18.52
CA THR A 35 10.67 -9.69 18.65
C THR A 35 10.99 -10.45 17.36
N ASP A 36 10.81 -9.84 16.18
CA ASP A 36 11.28 -10.42 14.93
C ASP A 36 12.81 -10.36 14.85
N TYR A 37 13.42 -9.27 15.36
CA TYR A 37 14.87 -9.11 15.45
C TYR A 37 15.55 -10.14 16.38
N LEU A 38 14.81 -10.68 17.37
CA LEU A 38 15.29 -11.79 18.21
C LEU A 38 15.62 -13.04 17.39
N ARG A 39 15.15 -13.17 16.14
CA ARG A 39 15.57 -14.25 15.23
C ARG A 39 17.09 -14.30 15.06
N HIS A 40 17.74 -13.14 15.03
CA HIS A 40 19.18 -13.03 14.82
C HIS A 40 19.99 -13.12 16.13
N LEU A 41 19.41 -12.70 17.25
CA LEU A 41 20.09 -12.68 18.55
C LEU A 41 19.87 -13.95 19.38
N SER A 42 18.67 -14.54 19.33
CA SER A 42 18.30 -15.71 20.12
C SER A 42 17.14 -16.50 19.46
N PRO A 43 17.46 -17.44 18.54
CA PRO A 43 16.46 -18.20 17.77
C PRO A 43 15.47 -18.98 18.63
N SER A 44 15.91 -19.48 19.79
CA SER A 44 15.07 -20.23 20.75
C SER A 44 13.99 -19.37 21.41
N LEU A 45 14.30 -18.08 21.67
CA LEU A 45 13.38 -17.12 22.26
C LEU A 45 12.38 -16.61 21.21
N HIS A 46 12.87 -16.34 20.00
CA HIS A 46 12.03 -15.98 18.85
C HIS A 46 11.00 -17.07 18.52
N GLY A 47 11.44 -18.34 18.48
CA GLY A 47 10.58 -19.49 18.22
C GLY A 47 9.47 -19.71 19.27
N ARG A 48 9.58 -19.11 20.47
CA ARG A 48 8.54 -19.15 21.51
C ARG A 48 7.69 -17.88 21.56
N LEU A 49 8.30 -16.70 21.43
CA LEU A 49 7.63 -15.40 21.55
C LEU A 49 6.78 -15.07 20.32
N GLN A 50 7.29 -15.30 19.11
CA GLN A 50 6.57 -14.98 17.87
C GLN A 50 5.23 -15.72 17.75
N PRO A 51 5.14 -17.05 17.98
CA PRO A 51 3.86 -17.75 17.95
C PRO A 51 2.96 -17.48 19.15
N ALA A 52 3.46 -16.90 20.26
CA ALA A 52 2.65 -16.53 21.42
C ALA A 52 2.03 -15.13 21.29
N LEU A 53 2.73 -14.21 20.60
CA LEU A 53 2.31 -12.81 20.47
C LEU A 53 1.07 -12.66 19.59
N TRP A 54 0.93 -13.48 18.53
CA TRP A 54 -0.25 -13.44 17.65
C TRP A 54 -1.53 -14.00 18.27
N PRO A 55 -1.55 -15.15 18.96
CA PRO A 55 -2.69 -15.59 19.74
C PRO A 55 -3.10 -14.59 20.82
N ALA A 56 -2.12 -13.93 21.47
CA ALA A 56 -2.40 -12.87 22.43
C ALA A 56 -3.09 -11.66 21.76
N LEU A 57 -2.60 -11.22 20.59
CA LEU A 57 -3.24 -10.17 19.80
C LEU A 57 -4.62 -10.60 19.28
N ALA A 58 -4.77 -11.84 18.85
CA ALA A 58 -6.03 -12.42 18.38
C ALA A 58 -7.08 -12.47 19.49
N LEU A 59 -6.68 -12.92 20.69
CA LEU A 59 -7.53 -12.95 21.87
C LEU A 59 -7.92 -11.55 22.32
N ALA A 60 -6.97 -10.61 22.34
CA ALA A 60 -7.24 -9.20 22.65
C ALA A 60 -8.21 -8.57 21.64
N THR A 61 -8.07 -8.91 20.36
CA THR A 61 -8.96 -8.46 19.28
C THR A 61 -10.36 -9.06 19.42
N ALA A 62 -10.47 -10.36 19.67
CA ALA A 62 -11.74 -11.04 19.90
C ALA A 62 -12.47 -10.51 21.14
N ALA A 63 -11.73 -10.21 22.22
CA ALA A 63 -12.29 -9.61 23.42
C ALA A 63 -12.76 -8.17 23.20
N ARG A 64 -12.06 -7.39 22.35
CA ARG A 64 -12.39 -5.97 22.10
C ARG A 64 -13.46 -5.77 21.04
N ALA A 65 -13.55 -6.67 20.05
CA ALA A 65 -14.43 -6.50 18.90
C ALA A 65 -15.93 -6.30 19.23
N PRO A 66 -16.54 -6.98 20.21
CA PRO A 66 -17.93 -6.75 20.59
C PRO A 66 -18.18 -5.34 21.15
N PHE A 67 -17.15 -4.70 21.69
CA PHE A 67 -17.22 -3.38 22.33
C PHE A 67 -16.78 -2.24 21.41
N TYR A 68 -16.41 -2.55 20.16
CA TYR A 68 -15.96 -1.53 19.22
C TYR A 68 -17.14 -0.68 18.74
N ARG A 69 -17.09 0.62 19.06
CA ARG A 69 -18.22 1.54 18.83
C ARG A 69 -18.42 1.96 17.38
N ARG A 70 -17.43 1.76 16.50
CA ARG A 70 -17.43 2.33 15.15
C ARG A 70 -17.74 1.33 14.05
N TRP A 71 -18.28 0.15 14.39
CA TRP A 71 -18.61 -0.87 13.38
C TRP A 71 -19.51 -0.37 12.26
N GLU A 72 -20.49 0.50 12.55
CA GLU A 72 -21.31 1.10 11.50
C GLU A 72 -20.49 1.94 10.51
N ALA A 73 -19.48 2.66 10.97
CA ALA A 73 -18.61 3.45 10.11
C ALA A 73 -17.73 2.53 9.24
N GLU A 74 -17.18 1.47 9.83
CA GLU A 74 -16.41 0.45 9.11
C GLU A 74 -17.26 -0.22 8.02
N LEU A 75 -18.47 -0.66 8.36
CA LEU A 75 -19.39 -1.32 7.44
C LEU A 75 -19.79 -0.43 6.26
N ARG A 76 -19.99 0.87 6.50
CA ARG A 76 -20.21 1.85 5.41
C ARG A 76 -19.00 2.04 4.50
N THR A 77 -17.79 1.79 4.99
CA THR A 77 -16.54 1.87 4.20
C THR A 77 -16.16 0.56 3.52
N ALA A 78 -16.65 -0.58 4.01
CA ALA A 78 -16.37 -1.91 3.48
C ALA A 78 -16.54 -2.07 1.96
N PRO A 79 -17.63 -1.62 1.30
CA PRO A 79 -17.74 -1.78 -0.16
C PRO A 79 -16.66 -1.01 -0.93
N ARG A 80 -16.19 0.12 -0.39
CA ARG A 80 -15.09 0.89 -1.00
C ARG A 80 -13.76 0.18 -0.80
N PHE A 81 -13.55 -0.40 0.37
CA PHE A 81 -12.38 -1.23 0.63
C PHE A 81 -12.32 -2.42 -0.33
N LEU A 82 -13.44 -3.12 -0.54
CA LEU A 82 -13.53 -4.23 -1.49
C LEU A 82 -13.24 -3.77 -2.92
N ALA A 83 -13.81 -2.64 -3.37
CA ALA A 83 -13.52 -2.09 -4.69
C ALA A 83 -12.02 -1.73 -4.85
N ALA A 84 -11.40 -1.11 -3.84
CA ALA A 84 -9.98 -0.79 -3.85
C ALA A 84 -9.10 -2.06 -3.84
N LEU A 85 -9.52 -3.10 -3.11
CA LEU A 85 -8.84 -4.39 -3.07
C LEU A 85 -8.90 -5.09 -4.44
N THR A 86 -10.07 -5.13 -5.08
CA THR A 86 -10.23 -5.68 -6.43
C THR A 86 -9.38 -4.91 -7.43
N PHE A 87 -9.33 -3.59 -7.34
CA PHE A 87 -8.46 -2.78 -8.19
C PHE A 87 -6.98 -3.08 -7.97
N MET A 88 -6.54 -3.26 -6.72
CA MET A 88 -5.17 -3.67 -6.39
C MET A 88 -4.83 -5.05 -6.99
N LEU A 89 -5.72 -6.03 -6.83
CA LEU A 89 -5.53 -7.37 -7.40
C LEU A 89 -5.49 -7.34 -8.93
N ALA A 90 -6.34 -6.52 -9.57
CA ALA A 90 -6.30 -6.32 -11.02
C ALA A 90 -4.98 -5.66 -11.47
N ALA A 91 -4.45 -4.69 -10.71
CA ALA A 91 -3.16 -4.07 -11.00
C ALA A 91 -2.00 -5.07 -10.87
N LEU A 92 -2.01 -5.94 -9.84
CA LEU A 92 -1.05 -7.04 -9.70
C LEU A 92 -1.13 -8.05 -10.84
N LEU A 93 -2.35 -8.42 -11.26
CA LEU A 93 -2.54 -9.31 -12.39
C LEU A 93 -2.02 -8.68 -13.68
N CYS A 94 -2.31 -7.40 -13.91
CA CYS A 94 -1.80 -6.64 -15.05
C CYS A 94 -0.26 -6.63 -15.05
N GLU A 95 0.37 -6.32 -13.91
CA GLU A 95 1.82 -6.36 -13.75
C GLU A 95 2.41 -7.75 -14.05
N ALA A 96 1.80 -8.82 -13.51
CA ALA A 96 2.24 -10.19 -13.76
C ALA A 96 2.15 -10.58 -15.25
N ILE A 97 1.07 -10.17 -15.94
CA ILE A 97 0.91 -10.37 -17.37
C ILE A 97 1.95 -9.55 -18.15
N SER A 98 2.17 -8.29 -17.80
CA SER A 98 3.15 -7.40 -18.44
C SER A 98 4.58 -7.91 -18.31
N VAL A 99 4.99 -8.37 -17.13
CA VAL A 99 6.31 -8.95 -16.91
C VAL A 99 6.48 -10.22 -17.74
N ARG A 100 5.45 -11.07 -17.81
CA ARG A 100 5.46 -12.26 -18.66
C ARG A 100 5.57 -11.90 -20.14
N PHE A 101 4.80 -10.91 -20.60
CA PHE A 101 4.86 -10.40 -21.98
C PHE A 101 6.24 -9.89 -22.35
N VAL A 102 6.85 -9.03 -21.52
CA VAL A 102 8.21 -8.52 -21.77
C VAL A 102 9.24 -9.63 -21.78
N SER A 103 9.16 -10.56 -20.83
CA SER A 103 10.12 -11.67 -20.72
C SER A 103 10.01 -12.65 -21.91
N SER A 104 8.79 -12.90 -22.40
CA SER A 104 8.52 -13.86 -23.47
C SER A 104 8.70 -13.27 -24.87
N VAL A 105 8.24 -12.05 -25.12
CA VAL A 105 8.25 -11.41 -26.45
C VAL A 105 9.60 -10.76 -26.76
N LEU A 106 10.20 -10.09 -25.77
CA LEU A 106 11.47 -9.38 -25.94
C LEU A 106 12.67 -10.24 -25.57
N GLY A 107 12.46 -11.49 -25.10
CA GLY A 107 13.52 -12.43 -24.76
C GLY A 107 14.46 -11.97 -23.65
N ARG A 108 14.04 -10.97 -22.85
CA ARG A 108 14.86 -10.35 -21.80
C ARG A 108 14.97 -11.27 -20.60
N GLN A 109 15.97 -12.14 -20.63
CA GLN A 109 16.32 -12.99 -19.50
C GLN A 109 17.25 -12.24 -18.54
N TRP A 110 17.43 -12.79 -17.33
CA TRP A 110 18.36 -12.26 -16.34
C TRP A 110 19.79 -12.32 -16.87
N HIS A 111 20.31 -11.23 -17.43
CA HIS A 111 21.66 -11.18 -17.97
C HIS A 111 22.67 -11.00 -16.82
N ARG A 112 23.33 -12.09 -16.41
CA ARG A 112 24.50 -12.03 -15.50
C ARG A 112 25.76 -11.49 -16.19
N SER A 113 25.78 -11.45 -17.52
CA SER A 113 26.94 -11.09 -18.34
C SER A 113 27.03 -9.61 -18.70
N THR A 114 25.99 -8.82 -18.46
CA THR A 114 25.95 -7.40 -18.86
C THR A 114 26.32 -6.49 -17.71
N ALA A 115 27.25 -5.55 -17.93
CA ALA A 115 27.64 -4.58 -16.94
C ALA A 115 26.47 -3.63 -16.60
N PRO A 116 26.21 -3.35 -15.30
CA PRO A 116 25.14 -2.44 -14.88
C PRO A 116 25.37 -1.01 -15.37
N LEU A 117 24.32 -0.18 -15.34
CA LEU A 117 24.44 1.26 -15.55
C LEU A 117 25.24 1.89 -14.40
N PRO A 118 26.07 2.91 -14.67
CA PRO A 118 26.75 3.63 -13.60
C PRO A 118 25.72 4.30 -12.70
N ASP A 119 25.83 4.06 -11.39
CA ASP A 119 24.98 4.68 -10.37
C ASP A 119 25.85 5.46 -9.38
N THR A 120 25.75 6.79 -9.46
CA THR A 120 26.50 7.69 -8.58
C THR A 120 26.10 7.55 -7.12
N GLY A 121 24.85 7.18 -6.83
CA GLY A 121 24.42 6.94 -5.45
C GLY A 121 25.02 5.66 -4.88
N GLN A 122 25.19 4.62 -5.69
CA GLN A 122 25.94 3.43 -5.29
C GLN A 122 27.41 3.78 -5.01
N TRP A 123 28.04 4.60 -5.86
CA TRP A 123 29.43 5.04 -5.65
C TRP A 123 29.59 5.87 -4.38
N LEU A 124 28.64 6.76 -4.09
CA LEU A 124 28.61 7.53 -2.85
C LEU A 124 28.55 6.59 -1.63
N LEU A 125 27.69 5.57 -1.65
CA LEU A 125 27.59 4.61 -0.56
C LEU A 125 28.85 3.76 -0.37
N LEU A 126 29.59 3.47 -1.44
CA LEU A 126 30.89 2.80 -1.37
C LEU A 126 31.95 3.73 -0.79
N ALA A 127 32.03 4.98 -1.25
CA ALA A 127 32.95 5.99 -0.72
C ALA A 127 32.69 6.26 0.78
N LEU A 128 31.43 6.25 1.20
CA LEU A 128 31.06 6.37 2.62
C LEU A 128 31.52 5.15 3.43
N ASN A 129 31.53 3.95 2.88
CA ASN A 129 32.02 2.77 3.60
C ASN A 129 33.53 2.84 3.88
N GLU A 130 34.30 3.46 2.99
CA GLU A 130 35.75 3.65 3.19
C GLU A 130 36.06 4.71 4.26
N ARG A 131 35.14 5.67 4.46
CA ARG A 131 35.35 6.83 5.34
C ARG A 131 34.69 6.70 6.72
N LEU A 132 33.65 5.88 6.85
CA LEU A 132 32.90 5.74 8.09
C LEU A 132 33.48 4.63 9.00
N PRO A 133 33.33 4.74 10.33
CA PRO A 133 33.69 3.68 11.25
C PRO A 133 32.97 2.37 10.93
N GLN A 134 33.65 1.23 11.11
CA GLN A 134 33.12 -0.10 10.80
C GLN A 134 31.75 -0.35 11.46
N THR A 135 31.56 0.11 12.70
CA THR A 135 30.28 0.00 13.43
C THR A 135 29.12 0.71 12.73
N VAL A 136 29.37 1.88 12.14
CA VAL A 136 28.36 2.63 11.38
C VAL A 136 28.07 1.93 10.05
N VAL A 137 29.09 1.40 9.39
CA VAL A 137 28.94 0.63 8.14
C VAL A 137 28.11 -0.62 8.39
N ASP A 138 28.40 -1.35 9.47
CA ASP A 138 27.67 -2.56 9.85
C ASP A 138 26.22 -2.24 10.21
N LEU A 139 25.95 -1.14 10.90
CA LEU A 139 24.58 -0.67 11.17
C LEU A 139 23.82 -0.33 9.88
N LEU A 140 24.46 0.38 8.95
CA LEU A 140 23.88 0.70 7.65
C LEU A 140 23.70 -0.57 6.77
N ARG A 141 24.49 -1.62 7.00
CA ARG A 141 24.36 -2.90 6.30
C ARG A 141 23.34 -3.83 6.97
N ALA A 142 23.07 -3.66 8.26
CA ALA A 142 22.17 -4.50 9.02
C ALA A 142 20.76 -4.51 8.42
N GLN A 143 20.11 -5.67 8.41
CA GLN A 143 18.76 -5.84 7.89
C GLN A 143 17.71 -5.44 8.95
N ILE A 144 17.67 -4.15 9.30
CA ILE A 144 16.81 -3.61 10.37
C ILE A 144 15.32 -3.81 10.05
N ILE A 145 14.90 -3.46 8.83
CA ILE A 145 13.49 -3.56 8.42
C ILE A 145 13.34 -4.07 6.99
N THR A 146 12.52 -5.08 6.77
CA THR A 146 12.25 -5.67 5.45
C THR A 146 10.85 -5.29 4.95
N LEU A 147 10.51 -5.69 3.72
CA LEU A 147 9.16 -5.54 3.18
C LEU A 147 8.09 -6.16 4.08
N HIS A 148 8.35 -7.34 4.65
CA HIS A 148 7.38 -8.01 5.54
C HIS A 148 7.08 -7.17 6.78
N HIS A 149 8.08 -6.45 7.32
CA HIS A 149 7.87 -5.57 8.46
C HIS A 149 6.98 -4.37 8.10
N TYR A 150 7.14 -3.77 6.91
CA TYR A 150 6.25 -2.69 6.46
C TYR A 150 4.81 -3.17 6.29
N LEU A 151 4.61 -4.38 5.75
CA LEU A 151 3.29 -4.99 5.67
C LEU A 151 2.70 -5.21 7.06
N MET A 152 3.50 -5.68 8.02
CA MET A 152 3.05 -5.86 9.40
C MET A 152 2.72 -4.51 10.08
N LEU A 153 3.54 -3.48 9.89
CA LEU A 153 3.23 -2.12 10.38
C LEU A 153 1.92 -1.59 9.81
N PHE A 154 1.59 -1.90 8.55
CA PHE A 154 0.29 -1.57 7.97
C PHE A 154 -0.86 -2.36 8.63
N ILE A 155 -0.70 -3.67 8.83
CA ILE A 155 -1.72 -4.49 9.53
C ILE A 155 -1.92 -4.00 10.97
N MET A 156 -0.83 -3.63 11.67
CA MET A 156 -0.87 -3.04 13.02
C MET A 156 -1.67 -1.74 13.08
N LEU A 157 -1.72 -0.98 11.99
CA LEU A 157 -2.58 0.20 11.90
C LEU A 157 -4.07 -0.17 11.96
N GLY A 158 -4.45 -1.33 11.41
CA GLY A 158 -5.80 -1.89 11.51
C GLY A 158 -6.17 -2.25 12.95
N PHE A 159 -5.26 -2.91 13.68
CA PHE A 159 -5.46 -3.18 15.11
C PHE A 159 -5.58 -1.88 15.91
N SER A 160 -4.78 -0.88 15.58
CA SER A 160 -4.79 0.43 16.23
C SER A 160 -6.11 1.19 16.08
N ALA A 161 -6.83 0.97 14.98
CA ALA A 161 -8.20 1.47 14.82
C ALA A 161 -9.19 0.77 15.78
N LEU A 162 -9.08 -0.56 15.93
CA LEU A 162 -9.94 -1.35 16.83
C LEU A 162 -9.80 -0.96 18.31
N PHE A 163 -8.60 -0.57 18.73
CA PHE A 163 -8.31 -0.08 20.09
C PHE A 163 -8.57 1.42 20.29
N ASP A 164 -9.23 2.09 19.33
CA ASP A 164 -9.54 3.52 19.36
C ASP A 164 -8.28 4.44 19.43
N CYS A 165 -7.09 3.95 19.07
CA CYS A 165 -5.85 4.74 19.09
C CYS A 165 -5.78 5.75 17.94
N ILE A 166 -6.58 5.55 16.88
CA ILE A 166 -6.66 6.43 15.72
C ILE A 166 -8.03 7.10 15.68
N LYS A 167 -8.09 8.37 15.27
CA LYS A 167 -9.32 9.18 15.25
C LYS A 167 -10.31 8.79 14.13
N GLY A 168 -9.93 7.92 13.19
CA GLY A 168 -10.73 7.51 12.03
C GLY A 168 -11.14 6.03 12.01
N PRO A 169 -12.01 5.62 11.06
CA PRO A 169 -12.28 4.19 10.80
C PRO A 169 -11.06 3.53 10.14
N GLY A 170 -10.72 2.32 10.60
CA GLY A 170 -9.55 1.56 10.14
C GLY A 170 -9.65 1.17 8.67
N LEU A 171 -10.83 0.72 8.22
CA LEU A 171 -11.06 0.41 6.80
C LEU A 171 -11.01 1.66 5.92
N GLY A 172 -11.27 2.85 6.45
CA GLY A 172 -11.11 4.09 5.69
C GLY A 172 -9.66 4.34 5.29
N ILE A 173 -8.74 4.22 6.26
CA ILE A 173 -7.30 4.35 6.02
C ILE A 173 -6.80 3.20 5.13
N ALA A 174 -7.25 1.98 5.39
CA ALA A 174 -6.89 0.82 4.57
C ALA A 174 -7.37 0.96 3.12
N THR A 175 -8.58 1.50 2.90
CA THR A 175 -9.11 1.77 1.55
C THR A 175 -8.23 2.75 0.81
N ARG A 176 -7.86 3.87 1.45
CA ARG A 176 -6.97 4.87 0.84
C ARG A 176 -5.60 4.29 0.52
N TYR A 177 -5.04 3.50 1.43
CA TYR A 177 -3.77 2.83 1.24
C TYR A 177 -3.82 1.86 0.04
N MET A 178 -4.81 0.96 0.01
CA MET A 178 -4.98 -0.01 -1.08
C MET A 178 -5.18 0.68 -2.43
N PHE A 179 -6.02 1.71 -2.48
CA PHE A 179 -6.25 2.47 -3.71
C PHE A 179 -4.98 3.19 -4.19
N THR A 180 -4.28 3.89 -3.29
CA THR A 180 -3.05 4.62 -3.64
C THR A 180 -1.95 3.67 -4.09
N MET A 181 -1.82 2.52 -3.42
CA MET A 181 -0.91 1.46 -3.82
C MET A 181 -1.27 0.90 -5.19
N ALA A 182 -2.54 0.62 -5.46
CA ALA A 182 -2.99 0.11 -6.74
C ALA A 182 -2.69 1.11 -7.89
N VAL A 183 -2.95 2.40 -7.69
CA VAL A 183 -2.59 3.45 -8.66
C VAL A 183 -1.09 3.50 -8.89
N GLY A 184 -0.28 3.49 -7.82
CA GLY A 184 1.17 3.46 -7.94
C GLY A 184 1.64 2.24 -8.73
N ARG A 185 1.22 1.03 -8.33
CA ARG A 185 1.58 -0.19 -9.07
C ARG A 185 1.15 -0.15 -10.53
N PHE A 186 -0.04 0.35 -10.83
CA PHE A 186 -0.50 0.49 -12.20
C PHE A 186 0.35 1.45 -13.02
N LEU A 187 0.69 2.64 -12.49
CA LEU A 187 1.61 3.58 -13.12
C LEU A 187 3.00 2.97 -13.31
N ARG A 188 3.46 2.19 -12.35
CA ARG A 188 4.71 1.43 -12.44
C ARG A 188 4.67 0.41 -13.59
N THR A 189 3.56 -0.30 -13.76
CA THR A 189 3.36 -1.24 -14.87
C THR A 189 3.32 -0.54 -16.23
N ILE A 190 2.61 0.59 -16.33
CA ILE A 190 2.59 1.39 -17.57
C ILE A 190 3.99 1.85 -17.94
N THR A 191 4.71 2.41 -16.97
CA THR A 191 6.08 2.88 -17.19
C THR A 191 7.01 1.74 -17.56
N PHE A 192 6.92 0.59 -16.88
CA PHE A 192 7.65 -0.63 -17.21
C PHE A 192 7.39 -1.10 -18.65
N LEU A 193 6.13 -1.09 -19.11
CA LEU A 193 5.78 -1.45 -20.49
C LEU A 193 6.29 -0.41 -21.50
N ALA A 194 6.28 0.87 -21.14
CA ALA A 194 6.74 1.95 -21.99
C ALA A 194 8.27 2.03 -22.10
N THR A 195 9.01 1.65 -21.04
CA THR A 195 10.47 1.70 -21.01
C THR A 195 11.08 0.34 -21.30
N ILE A 196 11.24 0.06 -22.58
CA ILE A 196 11.94 -1.14 -23.04
C ILE A 196 13.46 -0.83 -23.09
N LEU A 197 14.13 -0.69 -21.94
CA LEU A 197 15.60 -0.44 -21.88
C LEU A 197 16.42 -1.58 -22.52
N PRO A 198 17.05 -1.35 -23.68
CA PRO A 198 18.01 -0.27 -23.77
C PRO A 198 17.44 0.99 -24.42
N SER A 199 18.18 2.09 -24.24
CA SER A 199 18.09 3.35 -24.98
C SER A 199 17.20 3.31 -26.24
N PRO A 200 16.34 4.32 -26.47
CA PRO A 200 15.52 4.40 -27.70
C PRO A 200 16.36 4.44 -28.98
N ARG A 201 17.67 4.69 -28.86
CA ARG A 201 18.66 4.58 -29.93
C ARG A 201 19.22 3.16 -30.01
N PRO A 202 18.95 2.41 -31.10
CA PRO A 202 19.34 1.00 -31.23
C PRO A 202 20.85 0.74 -31.20
N TRP A 203 21.69 1.67 -31.67
CA TRP A 203 23.15 1.55 -31.59
C TRP A 203 23.71 1.68 -30.16
N CYS A 204 23.03 2.42 -29.28
CA CYS A 204 23.38 2.44 -27.85
C CYS A 204 22.93 1.15 -27.15
N ALA A 205 21.92 0.48 -27.70
CA ALA A 205 21.47 -0.83 -27.24
C ALA A 205 22.52 -1.90 -27.56
N GLU A 206 22.96 -2.00 -28.81
CA GLU A 206 23.93 -3.02 -29.24
C GLU A 206 25.31 -2.84 -28.59
N ALA A 207 25.78 -1.60 -28.45
CA ALA A 207 27.07 -1.32 -27.80
C ALA A 207 27.13 -1.75 -26.32
N ARG A 208 25.98 -1.94 -25.67
CA ARG A 208 25.89 -2.17 -24.22
C ARG A 208 25.19 -3.46 -23.83
N TYR A 209 24.32 -4.00 -24.67
CA TYR A 209 23.49 -5.15 -24.37
C TYR A 209 23.63 -6.21 -25.47
N GLN A 210 23.84 -7.45 -25.06
CA GLN A 210 23.76 -8.59 -25.98
C GLN A 210 22.29 -8.78 -26.38
N ILE A 211 21.98 -8.43 -27.63
CA ILE A 211 20.63 -8.60 -28.18
C ILE A 211 20.40 -10.10 -28.41
N PRO A 212 19.37 -10.72 -27.79
CA PRO A 212 19.10 -12.15 -27.96
C PRO A 212 18.76 -12.48 -29.43
N TYR A 213 19.27 -13.60 -29.94
CA TYR A 213 18.99 -14.09 -31.29
C TYR A 213 17.53 -14.55 -31.53
N HIS A 214 16.69 -14.62 -30.49
CA HIS A 214 15.35 -15.23 -30.54
C HIS A 214 14.24 -14.30 -30.02
N TYR A 215 13.93 -13.28 -30.81
CA TYR A 215 12.86 -12.31 -30.57
C TYR A 215 11.66 -12.70 -31.45
N HIS A 216 10.43 -12.44 -31.00
CA HIS A 216 9.24 -12.78 -31.78
C HIS A 216 9.27 -12.04 -33.14
N PRO A 217 8.89 -12.65 -34.28
CA PRO A 217 8.89 -12.04 -35.63
C PRO A 217 8.39 -10.59 -35.66
N TRP A 218 7.26 -10.32 -35.01
CA TRP A 218 6.71 -8.96 -34.86
C TRP A 218 7.67 -7.96 -34.18
N ALA A 219 8.34 -8.35 -33.08
CA ALA A 219 9.29 -7.50 -32.38
C ALA A 219 10.58 -7.29 -33.20
N GLN A 220 10.84 -8.18 -34.16
CA GLN A 220 12.06 -8.12 -34.94
C GLN A 220 12.16 -6.93 -35.87
N LYS A 221 11.01 -6.56 -36.45
CA LYS A 221 10.85 -5.38 -37.29
C LYS A 221 11.39 -4.10 -36.65
N TYR A 222 11.29 -3.99 -35.33
CA TYR A 222 11.63 -2.79 -34.57
C TYR A 222 13.07 -2.80 -34.03
N TYR A 223 13.77 -3.93 -34.04
CA TYR A 223 15.13 -4.07 -33.48
C TYR A 223 16.20 -4.44 -34.53
N ALA A 224 15.89 -5.31 -35.50
CA ALA A 224 16.90 -6.01 -36.30
C ALA A 224 17.67 -5.17 -37.34
N PRO A 225 17.06 -4.21 -38.07
CA PRO A 225 17.85 -3.44 -39.05
C PRO A 225 18.55 -2.24 -38.41
N TYR A 226 18.12 -1.78 -37.24
CA TYR A 226 18.62 -0.53 -36.64
C TYR A 226 19.79 -0.71 -35.69
N ALA A 227 20.03 -1.93 -35.21
CA ALA A 227 21.20 -2.21 -34.40
C ALA A 227 22.48 -1.99 -35.24
N SER A 228 22.56 -2.64 -36.40
CA SER A 228 23.82 -2.81 -37.13
C SER A 228 23.93 -2.09 -38.49
N ASP A 229 22.84 -1.62 -39.11
CA ASP A 229 22.88 -0.94 -40.43
C ASP A 229 22.73 0.60 -40.33
N PRO A 230 23.82 1.38 -40.58
CA PRO A 230 23.80 2.84 -40.56
C PRO A 230 22.83 3.47 -41.58
N ALA A 231 22.55 2.80 -42.70
CA ALA A 231 21.65 3.32 -43.73
C ALA A 231 20.18 3.20 -43.30
N ALA A 232 19.81 2.08 -42.68
CA ALA A 232 18.50 1.89 -42.06
C ALA A 232 18.26 2.87 -40.91
N ILE A 233 19.28 3.11 -40.08
CA ILE A 233 19.22 4.14 -39.01
C ILE A 233 18.94 5.52 -39.59
N ARG A 234 19.69 5.93 -40.63
CA ARG A 234 19.54 7.27 -41.24
C ARG A 234 18.14 7.47 -41.83
N ARG A 235 17.58 6.45 -42.48
CA ARG A 235 16.21 6.50 -43.01
C ARG A 235 15.16 6.62 -41.91
N VAL A 236 15.25 5.87 -40.81
CA VAL A 236 14.30 6.08 -39.69
C VAL A 236 14.41 7.48 -39.10
N MET A 237 15.61 8.03 -38.95
CA MET A 237 15.76 9.40 -38.44
C MET A 237 15.21 10.46 -39.40
N GLN A 238 15.11 10.18 -40.69
CA GLN A 238 14.63 11.11 -41.72
C GLN A 238 13.15 10.92 -42.07
N GLU A 239 12.67 9.68 -42.06
CA GLU A 239 11.35 9.27 -42.58
C GLU A 239 10.40 8.76 -41.47
N ASP A 240 10.90 8.47 -40.27
CA ASP A 240 10.14 7.94 -39.10
C ASP A 240 9.31 6.68 -39.40
N MET A 241 9.79 5.82 -40.31
CA MET A 241 9.08 4.61 -40.76
C MET A 241 9.87 3.31 -40.50
N PRO A 242 9.26 2.26 -39.91
CA PRO A 242 9.93 1.00 -39.65
C PRO A 242 10.18 0.17 -40.93
N TYR A 243 11.33 -0.51 -41.01
CA TYR A 243 11.75 -1.30 -42.17
C TYR A 243 10.86 -2.55 -42.30
N ASP A 244 10.30 -2.80 -43.48
CA ASP A 244 9.36 -3.91 -43.70
C ASP A 244 10.11 -5.21 -44.06
N ILE A 245 10.77 -5.85 -43.09
CA ILE A 245 11.56 -7.08 -43.34
C ILE A 245 10.71 -8.36 -43.30
N LEU A 246 9.50 -8.35 -42.73
CA LEU A 246 8.73 -9.58 -42.50
C LEU A 246 7.32 -9.51 -43.09
N ARG A 247 7.21 -9.89 -44.36
CA ARG A 247 5.99 -10.53 -44.88
C ARG A 247 5.91 -11.92 -44.22
N PRO A 248 4.86 -12.27 -43.46
CA PRO A 248 4.81 -13.56 -42.79
C PRO A 248 4.75 -14.67 -43.84
N THR A 249 5.70 -15.61 -43.83
CA THR A 249 5.52 -16.90 -44.49
C THR A 249 4.43 -17.67 -43.73
N ALA A 250 3.42 -18.12 -44.45
CA ALA A 250 2.16 -18.69 -43.96
C ALA A 250 2.28 -20.09 -43.31
N GLY A 251 3.31 -20.35 -42.51
CA GLY A 251 3.66 -21.69 -42.04
C GLY A 251 3.70 -21.93 -40.53
N GLU A 252 3.68 -20.89 -39.68
CA GLU A 252 3.83 -21.10 -38.24
C GLU A 252 2.48 -21.04 -37.51
N GLY A 253 2.00 -22.22 -37.10
CA GLY A 253 0.79 -22.39 -36.28
C GLY A 253 0.90 -21.75 -34.89
N PRO A 254 -0.13 -21.90 -34.03
CA PRO A 254 -0.29 -21.14 -32.79
C PRO A 254 0.69 -21.59 -31.70
N SER A 255 1.95 -21.16 -31.81
CA SER A 255 3.05 -21.42 -30.86
C SER A 255 2.97 -20.57 -29.57
N TRP A 256 1.99 -19.68 -29.46
CA TRP A 256 1.86 -18.76 -28.33
C TRP A 256 1.70 -19.46 -26.97
N TYR A 257 1.20 -20.71 -26.95
CA TYR A 257 1.02 -21.50 -25.73
C TYR A 257 2.34 -22.03 -25.15
N HIS A 258 3.36 -22.30 -25.98
CA HIS A 258 4.67 -22.79 -25.50
C HIS A 258 5.54 -21.69 -24.86
N LEU A 259 5.24 -20.41 -25.16
CA LEU A 259 5.87 -19.22 -24.57
C LEU A 259 5.46 -18.96 -23.11
N LEU A 260 4.34 -19.53 -22.64
CA LEU A 260 3.85 -19.34 -21.28
C LEU A 260 4.67 -20.11 -20.22
N LYS A 261 5.53 -21.05 -20.64
CA LYS A 261 6.22 -21.98 -19.73
C LYS A 261 7.62 -21.52 -19.30
N LYS A 262 8.17 -20.44 -19.88
CA LYS A 262 9.57 -20.01 -19.70
C LYS A 262 9.73 -18.57 -19.17
N ALA A 263 8.76 -18.07 -18.42
CA ALA A 263 8.77 -16.71 -17.89
C ALA A 263 9.31 -16.67 -16.45
N SER A 264 10.62 -16.49 -16.30
CA SER A 264 11.23 -15.91 -15.10
C SER A 264 11.46 -14.42 -15.34
N GLY A 265 10.99 -13.55 -14.45
CA GLY A 265 11.06 -12.09 -14.63
C GLY A 265 12.47 -11.59 -14.93
N GLY A 266 12.60 -10.74 -15.95
CA GLY A 266 13.88 -10.20 -16.43
C GLY A 266 14.36 -8.91 -15.74
N CYS A 267 15.61 -8.51 -16.03
CA CYS A 267 16.27 -7.28 -15.56
C CYS A 267 15.79 -6.01 -16.30
N SER A 268 14.50 -5.86 -16.56
CA SER A 268 14.00 -4.61 -17.15
C SER A 268 13.80 -3.60 -16.03
N ASP A 269 14.34 -2.40 -16.24
CA ASP A 269 14.33 -1.36 -15.24
C ASP A 269 12.88 -0.93 -14.96
N LEU A 270 12.58 -0.74 -13.68
CA LEU A 270 11.31 -0.20 -13.25
C LEU A 270 11.62 1.23 -12.82
N ILE A 271 11.03 2.24 -13.49
CA ILE A 271 11.25 3.68 -13.25
C ILE A 271 11.30 4.03 -11.76
N TYR A 272 10.61 3.27 -10.92
CA TYR A 272 10.77 3.32 -9.48
C TYR A 272 10.56 1.99 -8.76
N SER A 273 11.10 1.90 -7.54
CA SER A 273 11.05 0.70 -6.71
C SER A 273 9.67 0.49 -6.05
N GLY A 274 9.12 -0.71 -6.21
CA GLY A 274 7.87 -1.12 -5.57
C GLY A 274 8.02 -1.36 -4.07
N HIS A 275 9.19 -1.83 -3.62
CA HIS A 275 9.52 -1.97 -2.20
C HIS A 275 9.49 -0.60 -1.52
N MET A 276 10.11 0.39 -2.17
CA MET A 276 10.12 1.76 -1.69
C MET A 276 8.73 2.39 -1.72
N LEU A 277 7.92 2.10 -2.75
CA LEU A 277 6.51 2.55 -2.78
C LEU A 277 5.74 2.06 -1.55
N VAL A 278 5.85 0.77 -1.20
CA VAL A 278 5.19 0.20 -0.01
C VAL A 278 5.70 0.85 1.27
N ALA A 279 7.02 1.01 1.41
CA ALA A 279 7.63 1.65 2.58
C ALA A 279 7.15 3.09 2.77
N VAL A 280 7.12 3.88 1.68
CA VAL A 280 6.71 5.29 1.70
C VAL A 280 5.23 5.44 2.00
N LEU A 281 4.36 4.62 1.37
CA LEU A 281 2.92 4.66 1.68
C LEU A 281 2.65 4.26 3.13
N THR A 282 3.42 3.31 3.68
CA THR A 282 3.33 2.92 5.09
C THR A 282 3.75 4.08 6.00
N ALA A 283 4.86 4.75 5.69
CA ALA A 283 5.33 5.92 6.42
C ALA A 283 4.31 7.07 6.39
N MET A 284 3.69 7.33 5.23
CA MET A 284 2.64 8.33 5.09
C MET A 284 1.40 7.99 5.92
N ALA A 285 0.95 6.72 5.90
CA ALA A 285 -0.18 6.27 6.69
C ALA A 285 0.07 6.42 8.21
N TRP A 286 1.27 6.06 8.66
CA TRP A 286 1.67 6.21 10.06
C TRP A 286 1.84 7.66 10.49
N THR A 287 2.39 8.50 9.61
CA THR A 287 2.54 9.94 9.85
C THR A 287 1.19 10.60 10.05
N GLU A 288 0.18 10.20 9.27
CA GLU A 288 -1.18 10.71 9.38
C GLU A 288 -1.92 10.17 10.61
N ALA A 289 -1.66 8.93 11.01
CA ALA A 289 -2.36 8.28 12.12
C ALA A 289 -1.86 8.70 13.51
N TYR A 290 -0.54 8.77 13.70
CA TYR A 290 0.07 9.00 15.02
C TYR A 290 0.73 10.37 15.17
N GLY A 291 1.29 10.93 14.09
CA GLY A 291 2.08 12.17 14.13
C GLY A 291 3.29 12.10 15.09
N GLY A 292 4.04 13.21 15.18
CA GLY A 292 5.13 13.37 16.16
C GLY A 292 6.40 12.54 15.90
N TRP A 293 7.16 12.25 16.97
CA TRP A 293 8.49 11.61 16.89
C TRP A 293 8.49 10.19 16.31
N ILE A 294 7.40 9.44 16.47
CA ILE A 294 7.28 8.08 15.92
C ILE A 294 7.31 8.11 14.38
N SER A 295 6.71 9.16 13.77
CA SER A 295 6.77 9.36 12.32
C SER A 295 8.21 9.58 11.84
N VAL A 296 9.01 10.37 12.58
CA VAL A 296 10.42 10.63 12.25
C VAL A 296 11.22 9.32 12.21
N VAL A 297 11.01 8.42 13.18
CA VAL A 297 11.66 7.10 13.21
C VAL A 297 11.29 6.27 11.97
N ILE A 298 10.02 6.27 11.57
CA ILE A 298 9.58 5.50 10.39
C ILE A 298 10.20 6.08 9.10
N TRP A 299 10.34 7.39 8.99
CA TRP A 299 11.05 8.01 7.86
C TRP A 299 12.54 7.66 7.82
N PHE A 300 13.21 7.57 8.98
CA PHE A 300 14.58 7.05 9.04
C PHE A 300 14.65 5.59 8.57
N LEU A 301 13.67 4.76 8.92
CA LEU A 301 13.58 3.37 8.45
C LEU A 301 13.37 3.29 6.94
N VAL A 302 12.61 4.21 6.35
CA VAL A 302 12.45 4.34 4.88
C VAL A 302 13.79 4.69 4.22
N LEU A 303 14.53 5.66 4.77
CA LEU A 303 15.85 6.04 4.26
C LEU A 303 16.86 4.90 4.36
N HIS A 304 16.87 4.18 5.48
CA HIS A 304 17.67 2.98 5.67
C HIS A 304 17.32 1.89 4.65
N SER A 305 16.02 1.70 4.38
CA SER A 305 15.55 0.75 3.35
C SER A 305 16.01 1.16 1.95
N ALA A 306 15.90 2.43 1.58
CA ALA A 306 16.37 2.95 0.30
C ALA A 306 17.87 2.68 0.09
N GLN A 307 18.67 3.01 1.11
CA GLN A 307 20.10 2.74 1.08
C GLN A 307 20.39 1.24 0.92
N ARG A 308 19.59 0.35 1.53
CA ARG A 308 19.80 -1.10 1.37
C ARG A 308 19.45 -1.57 -0.04
N GLU A 309 18.35 -1.12 -0.63
CA GLU A 309 17.96 -1.50 -2.00
C GLU A 309 19.06 -1.12 -3.01
N ILE A 310 19.68 0.05 -2.84
CA ILE A 310 20.82 0.51 -3.65
C ILE A 310 22.05 -0.36 -3.41
N ARG A 311 22.40 -0.66 -2.15
CA ARG A 311 23.57 -1.51 -1.82
C ARG A 311 23.40 -2.95 -2.28
N GLY A 312 22.19 -3.49 -2.19
CA GLY A 312 21.82 -4.82 -2.64
C GLY A 312 21.77 -4.95 -4.16
N ARG A 313 21.95 -3.84 -4.90
CA ARG A 313 21.87 -3.77 -6.36
C ARG A 313 20.54 -4.31 -6.90
N HIS A 314 19.48 -4.17 -6.10
CA HIS A 314 18.13 -4.55 -6.50
C HIS A 314 17.48 -3.44 -7.35
N HIS A 315 17.83 -2.19 -7.06
CA HIS A 315 17.31 -1.00 -7.72
C HIS A 315 18.39 0.07 -7.82
N TYR A 316 18.29 0.92 -8.84
CA TYR A 316 19.14 2.10 -8.94
C TYR A 316 18.73 3.16 -7.91
N THR A 317 19.65 4.08 -7.60
CA THR A 317 19.38 5.22 -6.71
C THR A 317 18.21 6.05 -7.21
N VAL A 318 18.09 6.24 -8.53
CA VAL A 318 16.98 6.97 -9.13
C VAL A 318 15.65 6.28 -8.82
N ASP A 319 15.56 4.95 -8.95
CA ASP A 319 14.32 4.21 -8.69
C ASP A 319 13.82 4.40 -7.24
N CYS A 320 14.76 4.50 -6.30
CA CYS A 320 14.45 4.70 -4.88
C CYS A 320 13.99 6.13 -4.60
N ILE A 321 14.67 7.14 -5.16
CA ILE A 321 14.30 8.55 -5.02
C ILE A 321 12.94 8.82 -5.67
N VAL A 322 12.74 8.28 -6.88
CA VAL A 322 11.48 8.39 -7.63
C VAL A 322 10.32 7.77 -6.86
N ALA A 323 10.52 6.59 -6.27
CA ALA A 323 9.51 5.96 -5.45
C ALA A 323 9.11 6.82 -4.24
N ILE A 324 10.06 7.53 -3.61
CA ILE A 324 9.80 8.40 -2.47
C ILE A 324 8.90 9.57 -2.87
N TYR A 325 9.27 10.35 -3.89
CA TYR A 325 8.46 11.50 -4.25
C TYR A 325 7.13 11.09 -4.89
N VAL A 326 7.10 10.04 -5.73
CA VAL A 326 5.85 9.53 -6.32
C VAL A 326 4.93 9.01 -5.23
N GLY A 327 5.44 8.27 -4.25
CA GLY A 327 4.65 7.79 -3.12
C GLY A 327 4.02 8.93 -2.31
N ILE A 328 4.78 9.99 -2.02
CA ILE A 328 4.27 11.18 -1.31
C ILE A 328 3.22 11.90 -2.16
N LEU A 329 3.50 12.14 -3.44
CA LEU A 329 2.58 12.83 -4.36
C LEU A 329 1.28 12.05 -4.51
N LEU A 330 1.34 10.75 -4.78
CA LEU A 330 0.17 9.89 -4.88
C LEU A 330 -0.64 9.92 -3.59
N TRP A 331 -0.01 9.81 -2.42
CA TRP A 331 -0.70 9.88 -1.14
C TRP A 331 -1.42 11.22 -0.94
N ARG A 332 -0.79 12.33 -1.31
CA ARG A 332 -1.38 13.68 -1.21
C ARG A 332 -2.53 13.88 -2.20
N MET A 333 -2.35 13.43 -3.44
CA MET A 333 -3.37 13.53 -4.49
C MET A 333 -4.60 12.68 -4.17
N THR A 334 -4.42 11.43 -3.75
CA THR A 334 -5.54 10.58 -3.31
C THR A 334 -6.14 11.06 -2.00
N GLY A 335 -5.38 11.82 -1.21
CA GLY A 335 -5.85 12.52 -0.02
C GLY A 335 -6.96 13.54 -0.30
N PHE A 336 -6.92 14.25 -1.43
CA PHE A 336 -7.98 15.20 -1.79
C PHE A 336 -9.33 14.51 -2.00
N ILE A 337 -9.35 13.34 -2.63
CA ILE A 337 -10.56 12.52 -2.83
C ILE A 337 -11.25 12.21 -1.49
N TRP A 338 -10.46 12.06 -0.43
CA TRP A 338 -10.95 11.76 0.90
C TRP A 338 -11.24 13.01 1.74
N SER A 339 -10.39 14.04 1.64
CA SER A 339 -10.54 15.33 2.32
C SER A 339 -11.76 16.12 1.83
N ALA A 340 -12.06 16.10 0.52
CA ALA A 340 -13.27 16.70 -0.04
C ALA A 340 -14.55 16.01 0.48
N ARG A 341 -14.42 14.79 1.01
CA ARG A 341 -15.54 14.04 1.58
C ARG A 341 -15.72 14.33 3.07
N ASP A 342 -14.63 14.54 3.80
CA ASP A 342 -14.66 15.04 5.18
C ASP A 342 -15.18 16.48 5.25
N SER A 343 -14.84 17.35 4.29
CA SER A 343 -15.41 18.70 4.20
C SER A 343 -16.92 18.68 3.91
N ASN A 344 -17.39 17.77 3.05
CA ASN A 344 -18.82 17.54 2.84
C ASN A 344 -19.52 17.02 4.10
N ARG A 345 -18.84 16.18 4.89
CA ARG A 345 -19.36 15.73 6.20
C ARG A 345 -19.39 16.88 7.21
N ALA A 346 -18.35 17.71 7.28
CA ALA A 346 -18.30 18.89 8.14
C ALA A 346 -19.40 19.90 7.78
N ARG A 347 -19.59 20.20 6.48
CA ARG A 347 -20.66 21.06 5.98
C ARG A 347 -22.06 20.52 6.30
N ARG A 348 -22.22 19.20 6.37
CA ARG A 348 -23.47 18.57 6.81
C ARG A 348 -23.67 18.68 8.32
N LEU A 349 -22.61 18.52 9.11
CA LEU A 349 -22.67 18.70 10.57
C LEU A 349 -23.03 20.14 10.92
N THR A 350 -22.47 21.14 10.22
CA THR A 350 -22.85 22.55 10.41
C THR A 350 -24.29 22.82 10.01
N LYS A 351 -24.80 22.20 8.93
CA LYS A 351 -26.22 22.28 8.58
C LYS A 351 -27.12 21.65 9.64
N LEU A 352 -26.71 20.51 10.22
CA LEU A 352 -27.45 19.86 11.29
C LEU A 352 -27.50 20.73 12.55
N ASP A 353 -26.39 21.41 12.87
CA ASP A 353 -26.29 22.34 13.99
C ASP A 353 -27.13 23.60 13.76
N GLU A 354 -27.22 24.08 12.52
CA GLU A 354 -28.14 25.15 12.12
C GLU A 354 -29.60 24.73 12.30
N VAL A 355 -29.98 23.52 11.85
CA VAL A 355 -31.33 22.97 12.03
C VAL A 355 -31.64 22.78 13.52
N HIS A 356 -30.68 22.31 14.32
CA HIS A 356 -30.84 22.18 15.77
C HIS A 356 -31.09 23.54 16.44
N ASN A 357 -30.32 24.56 16.08
CA ASN A 357 -30.52 25.93 16.57
C ASN A 357 -31.88 26.52 16.15
N ARG A 358 -32.34 26.24 14.92
CA ARG A 358 -33.67 26.67 14.46
C ARG A 358 -34.79 25.96 15.22
N LEU A 359 -34.65 24.66 15.44
CA LEU A 359 -35.59 23.87 16.24
C LEU A 359 -35.69 24.41 17.67
N PHE A 360 -34.54 24.74 18.29
CA PHE A 360 -34.50 25.31 19.63
C PHE A 360 -35.20 26.68 19.73
N ARG A 361 -35.02 27.55 18.72
CA ARG A 361 -35.74 28.84 18.64
C ARG A 361 -37.23 28.65 18.43
N ALA A 362 -37.64 27.82 17.47
CA ALA A 362 -39.06 27.55 17.20
C ALA A 362 -39.77 26.95 18.42
N ALA A 363 -39.09 26.08 19.18
CA ALA A 363 -39.61 25.55 20.44
C ALA A 363 -39.76 26.64 21.53
N LYS A 364 -38.82 27.59 21.60
CA LYS A 364 -38.89 28.73 22.53
C LYS A 364 -40.02 29.70 22.18
N ASP A 365 -40.24 29.93 20.90
CA ASP A 365 -41.26 30.84 20.37
C ASP A 365 -42.66 30.18 20.27
N SER A 366 -42.79 28.92 20.73
CA SER A 366 -44.03 28.12 20.70
C SER A 366 -44.63 27.90 19.30
N ASP A 367 -43.82 27.99 18.24
CA ASP A 367 -44.24 27.72 16.85
C ASP A 367 -44.21 26.21 16.56
N MET A 368 -45.31 25.55 16.91
CA MET A 368 -45.47 24.10 16.75
C MET A 368 -45.51 23.64 15.29
N ASN A 369 -45.87 24.53 14.35
CA ASN A 369 -45.91 24.21 12.93
C ASN A 369 -44.49 24.10 12.36
N GLU A 370 -43.62 25.03 12.72
CA GLU A 370 -42.21 25.02 12.31
C GLU A 370 -41.44 23.86 12.95
N VAL A 371 -41.71 23.55 14.22
CA VAL A 371 -41.13 22.37 14.89
C VAL A 371 -41.49 21.08 14.15
N ARG A 372 -42.77 20.91 13.77
CA ARG A 372 -43.23 19.72 13.04
C ARG A 372 -42.58 19.62 11.65
N ARG A 373 -42.42 20.75 10.96
CA ARG A 373 -41.76 20.81 9.64
C ARG A 373 -40.27 20.44 9.71
N LEU A 374 -39.53 20.97 10.69
CA LEU A 374 -38.12 20.67 10.87
C LEU A 374 -37.88 19.22 11.30
N LEU A 375 -38.76 18.68 12.14
CA LEU A 375 -38.72 17.27 12.52
C LEU A 375 -39.01 16.35 11.33
N SER A 376 -40.00 16.65 10.49
CA SER A 376 -40.29 15.82 9.31
C SER A 376 -39.17 15.84 8.28
N GLU A 377 -38.49 16.98 8.10
CA GLU A 377 -37.31 17.08 7.23
C GLU A 377 -36.15 16.21 7.75
N VAL A 378 -35.88 16.25 9.07
CA VAL A 378 -34.84 15.42 9.69
C VAL A 378 -35.22 13.94 9.67
N GLU A 379 -36.50 13.61 9.86
CA GLU A 379 -37.03 12.25 9.84
C GLU A 379 -36.98 11.64 8.44
N LEU A 380 -37.35 12.39 7.39
CA LEU A 380 -37.19 11.97 5.99
C LEU A 380 -35.72 11.72 5.62
N VAL A 381 -34.81 12.58 6.07
CA VAL A 381 -33.36 12.41 5.89
C VAL A 381 -32.82 11.23 6.72
N GLY A 382 -33.41 10.98 7.89
CA GLY A 382 -33.10 9.87 8.79
C GLY A 382 -33.59 8.52 8.28
N GLU A 383 -34.79 8.45 7.70
CA GLU A 383 -35.38 7.26 7.11
C GLU A 383 -34.60 6.79 5.87
N ALA A 384 -34.15 7.72 5.04
CA ALA A 384 -33.22 7.44 3.95
C ALA A 384 -31.86 6.86 4.43
N ARG A 385 -31.61 6.90 5.74
CA ARG A 385 -30.34 6.54 6.38
C ARG A 385 -30.52 5.55 7.54
N LYS A 386 -31.48 4.63 7.46
CA LYS A 386 -31.64 3.53 8.41
C LYS A 386 -30.27 2.89 8.74
N GLY A 387 -29.97 2.86 10.05
CA GLY A 387 -28.78 2.18 10.57
C GLY A 387 -28.82 0.68 10.27
N PHE A 388 -27.67 0.02 10.32
CA PHE A 388 -27.61 -1.42 10.11
C PHE A 388 -28.15 -2.15 11.34
N SER A 389 -28.82 -3.28 11.14
CA SER A 389 -29.26 -4.15 12.25
C SER A 389 -28.06 -4.61 13.07
N GLN A 390 -28.24 -4.73 14.39
CA GLN A 390 -27.21 -5.22 15.31
C GLN A 390 -26.68 -6.61 14.92
N GLY A 391 -27.53 -7.47 14.34
CA GLY A 391 -27.11 -8.77 13.81
C GLY A 391 -26.17 -8.66 12.60
N VAL A 392 -26.40 -7.70 11.70
CA VAL A 392 -25.52 -7.44 10.55
C VAL A 392 -24.17 -6.90 11.01
N ILE A 393 -24.19 -6.01 12.01
CA ILE A 393 -22.98 -5.47 12.63
C ILE A 393 -22.14 -6.59 13.26
N LEU A 394 -22.77 -7.49 14.03
CA LEU A 394 -22.07 -8.58 14.69
C LEU A 394 -21.53 -9.62 13.69
N SER A 395 -22.30 -9.96 12.66
CA SER A 395 -21.84 -10.85 11.57
C SER A 395 -20.68 -10.26 10.80
N PHE A 396 -20.71 -8.96 10.50
CA PHE A 396 -19.60 -8.26 9.86
C PHE A 396 -18.35 -8.24 10.75
N ALA A 397 -18.51 -7.98 12.05
CA ALA A 397 -17.42 -8.00 13.00
C ALA A 397 -16.75 -9.39 13.07
N ALA A 398 -17.56 -10.45 13.20
CA ALA A 398 -17.07 -11.82 13.21
C ALA A 398 -16.33 -12.17 11.90
N PHE A 399 -16.92 -11.82 10.76
CA PHE A 399 -16.30 -12.02 9.45
C PHE A 399 -14.94 -11.31 9.36
N MET A 400 -14.85 -10.05 9.76
CA MET A 400 -13.60 -9.27 9.69
C MET A 400 -12.51 -9.87 10.59
N ILE A 401 -12.86 -10.35 11.79
CA ILE A 401 -11.90 -11.01 12.69
C ILE A 401 -11.39 -12.30 12.06
N ILE A 402 -12.30 -13.17 11.60
CA ILE A 402 -11.93 -14.44 10.96
C ILE A 402 -11.07 -14.18 9.73
N PHE A 403 -11.47 -13.25 8.88
CA PHE A 403 -10.72 -12.87 7.68
C PHE A 403 -9.30 -12.38 8.02
N THR A 404 -9.17 -11.50 9.00
CA THR A 404 -7.86 -10.96 9.42
C THR A 404 -6.97 -12.06 10.00
N LEU A 405 -7.52 -12.94 10.85
CA LEU A 405 -6.78 -14.06 11.44
C LEU A 405 -6.35 -15.08 10.38
N LEU A 406 -7.23 -15.40 9.42
CA LEU A 406 -6.92 -16.28 8.30
C LEU A 406 -5.80 -15.71 7.44
N PHE A 407 -5.83 -14.42 7.14
CA PHE A 407 -4.78 -13.76 6.36
C PHE A 407 -3.43 -13.75 7.10
N VAL A 408 -3.43 -13.52 8.42
CA VAL A 408 -2.22 -13.59 9.24
C VAL A 408 -1.65 -15.02 9.25
N LEU A 409 -2.51 -16.04 9.41
CA LEU A 409 -2.10 -17.45 9.35
C LEU A 409 -1.57 -17.84 7.96
N LEU A 410 -2.23 -17.38 6.91
CA LEU A 410 -1.82 -17.64 5.53
C LEU A 410 -0.51 -16.94 5.21
N ALA A 411 -0.35 -15.69 5.62
CA ALA A 411 0.92 -14.98 5.52
C ALA A 411 2.02 -15.78 6.21
N PHE A 412 1.82 -16.22 7.46
CA PHE A 412 2.81 -17.01 8.18
C PHE A 412 3.15 -18.34 7.51
N LYS A 413 2.14 -19.06 7.00
CA LYS A 413 2.36 -20.34 6.31
C LYS A 413 3.11 -20.16 4.99
N LEU A 414 2.82 -19.09 4.25
CA LEU A 414 3.43 -18.79 2.95
C LEU A 414 4.79 -18.09 3.07
N THR A 415 5.05 -17.35 4.14
CA THR A 415 6.33 -16.63 4.38
C THR A 415 7.28 -17.39 5.31
N ARG A 416 6.95 -18.63 5.70
CA ARG A 416 7.82 -19.44 6.57
C ARG A 416 9.14 -19.81 5.90
N ASP A 417 9.16 -19.83 4.57
CA ASP A 417 10.31 -20.27 3.76
C ASP A 417 11.10 -19.11 3.10
N GLY A 418 10.81 -17.85 3.47
CA GLY A 418 11.51 -16.66 2.96
C GLY A 418 10.74 -15.90 1.90
#